data_AF-A0A2G6NSW3-F1
#
_entry.id   AF-A0A2G6NSW3-F1
#
_cell.length_a   1.000
_cell.length_b   1.000
_cell.length_c   1.000
_cell.angle_alpha   90.00
_cell.angle_beta   90.00
_cell.angle_gamma   90.00
#
_symmetry.space_group_name_H-M   'P 1'
#
loop_
_entity.id
_entity.type
_entity.pdbx_description
1 polymer ?
#
loop_
_entity_poly.entity_id
_entity_poly.type
_entity_poly.pdbx_seq_one_letter_code
_entity_poly.pdbx_strand_id
1 'polypeptide(L)'
;MDDFTQPHYELHNEAYLNDRMTLKNSVYYTQGEGFYENFKDGKDAADFALDQRLGLAPDDEVDLVRRKYVRKDQVGWVPRLLVEHDRGRLVVGGDVYTFHSNHWGRVMSVAGYDPGQLIGPEHKYHEYTGDKDAYNIYLNDRYQLSDSFTLMADLQFQHKTYDFMQREVGNFRGLDRHAYSVDYDFFNPKGGARWQPGSLFGGQVAFFGSVGINHREPTDNELFDTWDDATDLGVHPLFNRSRVVYKADGTTP
;
A
#
# COMPACT_ATOMS: atom_id res chain seq x y z
N MET A 1 12.91 6.90 20.24
CA MET A 1 13.77 5.84 19.65
C MET A 1 13.01 5.25 18.48
N ASP A 2 13.68 4.99 17.37
CA ASP A 2 13.12 4.35 16.18
C ASP A 2 14.06 3.21 15.79
N ASP A 3 13.51 2.02 15.58
CA ASP A 3 14.24 0.81 15.18
C ASP A 3 13.39 0.09 14.14
N PHE A 4 13.87 0.08 12.89
CA PHE A 4 13.19 -0.52 11.77
C PHE A 4 14.19 -1.23 10.87
N THR A 5 13.85 -2.46 10.50
CA THR A 5 14.63 -3.30 9.59
C THR A 5 13.74 -3.78 8.45
N GLN A 6 14.30 -3.85 7.24
CA GLN A 6 13.56 -4.32 6.07
C GLN A 6 14.47 -5.08 5.10
N PRO A 7 14.79 -6.37 5.35
CA PRO A 7 15.49 -7.19 4.37
C PRO A 7 14.69 -7.38 3.08
N HIS A 8 15.41 -7.34 1.95
CA HIS A 8 14.89 -7.62 0.61
C HIS A 8 15.63 -8.82 0.01
N TYR A 9 14.87 -9.78 -0.49
CA TYR A 9 15.38 -10.97 -1.18
C TYR A 9 14.85 -10.98 -2.60
N GLU A 10 15.74 -11.06 -3.58
CA GLU A 10 15.37 -10.98 -5.00
C GLU A 10 16.04 -12.09 -5.80
N LEU A 11 15.27 -12.69 -6.71
CA LEU A 11 15.75 -13.60 -7.74
C LEU A 11 15.43 -13.02 -9.11
N HIS A 12 16.46 -12.79 -9.90
CA HIS A 12 16.33 -12.34 -11.28
C HIS A 12 16.67 -13.46 -12.25
N ASN A 13 15.82 -13.64 -13.25
CA ASN A 13 16.05 -14.55 -14.36
C ASN A 13 15.89 -13.78 -15.68
N GLU A 14 16.82 -14.04 -16.60
CA GLU A 14 16.76 -13.55 -17.97
C GLU A 14 16.90 -14.74 -18.92
N ALA A 15 15.91 -14.90 -19.79
CA ALA A 15 15.83 -15.98 -20.76
C ALA A 15 15.73 -15.40 -22.17
N TYR A 16 16.69 -15.76 -23.02
CA TYR A 16 16.66 -15.47 -24.45
C TYR A 16 15.82 -16.55 -25.13
N LEU A 17 14.59 -16.20 -25.51
CA LEU A 17 13.66 -17.14 -26.14
C LEU A 17 14.03 -17.37 -27.62
N ASN A 18 14.54 -16.31 -28.27
CA ASN A 18 15.14 -16.31 -29.61
C ASN A 18 15.88 -14.96 -29.83
N ASP A 19 16.40 -14.73 -31.04
CA ASP A 19 17.16 -13.51 -31.40
C ASP A 19 16.37 -12.20 -31.26
N ARG A 20 15.05 -12.27 -31.14
CA ARG A 20 14.14 -11.12 -31.08
C ARG A 20 13.32 -11.06 -29.79
N MET A 21 13.43 -12.03 -28.89
CA MET A 21 12.58 -12.14 -27.71
C MET A 21 13.38 -12.47 -26.46
N THR A 22 13.26 -11.60 -25.46
CA THR A 22 13.88 -11.78 -24.14
C THR A 22 12.81 -11.71 -23.06
N LEU A 23 12.69 -12.78 -22.28
CA LEU A 23 11.85 -12.81 -21.09
C LEU A 23 12.71 -12.50 -19.86
N LYS A 24 12.30 -11.51 -19.07
CA LYS A 24 12.90 -11.17 -17.79
C LYS A 24 11.88 -11.43 -16.70
N ASN A 25 12.30 -12.08 -15.61
CA ASN A 25 11.48 -12.31 -14.43
C ASN A 25 12.24 -11.81 -13.21
N SER A 26 11.55 -11.09 -12.34
CA SER A 26 12.01 -10.83 -10.97
C SER A 26 10.99 -11.41 -10.00
N VAL A 27 11.44 -12.24 -9.07
CA VAL A 27 10.63 -12.66 -7.91
C VAL A 27 11.28 -12.04 -6.68
N TYR A 28 10.48 -11.47 -5.79
CA TYR A 28 10.99 -10.80 -4.62
C TYR A 28 10.18 -11.14 -3.37
N TYR A 29 10.85 -11.06 -2.23
CA TYR A 29 10.26 -11.08 -0.90
C TYR A 29 10.88 -9.95 -0.08
N THR A 30 10.04 -9.08 0.47
CA THR A 30 10.43 -8.00 1.38
C THR A 30 9.76 -8.26 2.71
N GLN A 31 10.56 -8.33 3.77
CA GLN A 31 10.06 -8.44 5.13
C GLN A 31 10.52 -7.20 5.88
N GLY A 32 9.63 -6.55 6.60
CA GLY A 32 9.92 -5.38 7.40
C GLY A 32 9.36 -5.53 8.80
N GLU A 33 10.13 -5.17 9.81
CA GLU A 33 9.64 -5.06 11.17
C GLU A 33 10.35 -3.97 11.94
N GLY A 34 9.62 -3.34 12.87
CA GLY A 34 10.18 -2.30 13.70
C GLY A 34 9.18 -1.64 14.62
N PHE A 35 9.64 -0.58 15.29
CA PHE A 35 8.84 0.25 16.16
C PHE A 35 9.44 1.63 16.35
N TYR A 36 8.60 2.58 16.74
CA TYR A 36 9.05 3.85 17.29
C TYR A 36 8.37 4.15 18.64
N GLU A 37 9.05 4.94 19.46
CA GLU A 37 8.59 5.39 20.77
C GLU A 37 8.34 6.88 20.83
N ASN A 38 7.25 7.27 21.50
CA ASN A 38 6.94 8.67 21.80
C ASN A 38 6.55 8.84 23.26
N PHE A 39 7.05 9.90 23.87
CA PHE A 39 6.46 10.46 25.07
C PHE A 39 5.17 11.20 24.72
N LYS A 40 4.16 11.07 25.57
CA LYS A 40 2.88 11.77 25.52
C LYS A 40 2.58 12.30 26.92
N ASP A 41 2.18 13.55 26.99
CA ASP A 41 1.86 14.30 28.20
C ASP A 41 0.36 14.62 28.19
N GLY A 42 -0.28 14.58 29.35
CA GLY A 42 -1.67 15.02 29.54
C GLY A 42 -2.65 14.27 28.65
N LYS A 43 -2.55 12.93 28.59
CA LYS A 43 -3.47 12.08 27.83
C LYS A 43 -4.49 11.42 28.73
N ASP A 44 -5.73 11.35 28.30
CA ASP A 44 -6.80 10.67 29.03
C ASP A 44 -6.47 9.18 29.17
N ALA A 45 -6.69 8.61 30.37
CA ALA A 45 -6.43 7.21 30.64
C ALA A 45 -7.23 6.28 29.69
N ALA A 46 -8.47 6.68 29.34
CA ALA A 46 -9.33 5.94 28.44
C ALA A 46 -8.74 5.81 27.02
N ASP A 47 -7.99 6.79 26.51
CA ASP A 47 -7.39 6.76 25.16
C ASP A 47 -6.50 5.54 24.93
N PHE A 48 -5.91 5.02 26.01
CA PHE A 48 -5.00 3.89 26.00
C PHE A 48 -5.58 2.66 26.72
N ALA A 49 -6.88 2.66 27.02
CA ALA A 49 -7.59 1.65 27.81
C ALA A 49 -6.96 1.40 29.19
N LEU A 50 -6.38 2.44 29.80
CA LEU A 50 -5.71 2.36 31.11
C LEU A 50 -6.71 2.45 32.27
N ASP A 51 -7.84 3.11 32.09
CA ASP A 51 -8.98 3.16 33.01
C ASP A 51 -9.51 1.74 33.34
N GLN A 52 -9.52 0.86 32.35
CA GLN A 52 -9.93 -0.54 32.48
C GLN A 52 -8.89 -1.42 33.21
N ARG A 53 -7.73 -0.86 33.58
CA ARG A 53 -6.56 -1.64 34.05
C ARG A 53 -5.92 -1.12 35.33
N LEU A 54 -5.65 0.18 35.39
CA LEU A 54 -4.94 0.82 36.50
C LEU A 54 -5.88 1.35 37.60
N GLY A 55 -7.21 1.22 37.41
CA GLY A 55 -8.20 1.79 38.32
C GLY A 55 -8.27 3.32 38.26
N LEU A 56 -7.75 3.90 37.17
CA LEU A 56 -7.89 5.31 36.82
C LEU A 56 -9.34 5.60 36.40
N ALA A 57 -9.79 6.83 36.63
CA ALA A 57 -10.98 7.33 35.96
C ALA A 57 -10.69 7.49 34.45
N PRO A 58 -11.69 7.34 33.56
CA PRO A 58 -11.51 7.52 32.12
C PRO A 58 -10.83 8.83 31.71
N ASP A 59 -11.15 9.92 32.41
CA ASP A 59 -10.69 11.30 32.18
C ASP A 59 -9.46 11.69 33.01
N ASP A 60 -8.86 10.75 33.74
CA ASP A 60 -7.60 11.03 34.43
C ASP A 60 -6.48 11.27 33.41
N GLU A 61 -5.80 12.41 33.53
CA GLU A 61 -4.65 12.74 32.70
C GLU A 61 -3.40 11.97 33.14
N VAL A 62 -2.72 11.36 32.18
CA VAL A 62 -1.49 10.61 32.40
C VAL A 62 -0.38 10.99 31.42
N ASP A 63 0.84 11.01 31.95
CA ASP A 63 2.06 11.06 31.16
C ASP A 63 2.55 9.65 30.88
N LEU A 64 2.80 9.32 29.62
CA LEU A 64 3.17 7.97 29.21
C LEU A 64 4.21 7.93 28.09
N VAL A 65 4.91 6.81 28.01
CA VAL A 65 5.70 6.45 26.83
C VAL A 65 4.92 5.39 26.07
N ARG A 66 4.55 5.67 24.82
CA ARG A 66 3.94 4.69 23.91
C ARG A 66 4.94 4.19 22.89
N ARG A 67 4.79 2.95 22.48
CA ARG A 67 5.51 2.33 21.37
C ARG A 67 4.52 1.86 20.30
N LYS A 68 4.72 2.27 19.05
CA LYS A 68 3.95 1.84 17.88
C LYS A 68 4.82 0.89 17.06
N TYR A 69 4.37 -0.34 16.91
CA TYR A 69 5.05 -1.41 16.20
C TYR A 69 4.45 -1.62 14.83
N VAL A 70 5.27 -2.16 13.92
CA VAL A 70 4.86 -2.53 12.58
C VAL A 70 5.58 -3.79 12.14
N ARG A 71 4.85 -4.67 11.45
CA ARG A 71 5.37 -5.81 10.68
C ARG A 71 4.74 -5.77 9.30
N LYS A 72 5.55 -6.01 8.27
CA LYS A 72 5.13 -5.99 6.87
C LYS A 72 5.82 -7.12 6.13
N ASP A 73 5.07 -7.85 5.33
CA ASP A 73 5.61 -8.88 4.46
C ASP A 73 5.01 -8.66 3.06
N GLN A 74 5.86 -8.67 2.03
CA GLN A 74 5.43 -8.51 0.65
C GLN A 74 6.15 -9.52 -0.23
N VAL A 75 5.40 -10.29 -1.02
CA VAL A 75 5.94 -11.19 -2.03
C VAL A 75 5.33 -10.87 -3.37
N GLY A 76 6.17 -10.86 -4.41
CA GLY A 76 5.69 -10.56 -5.75
C GLY A 76 6.54 -11.11 -6.87
N TRP A 77 5.94 -11.08 -8.05
CA TRP A 77 6.55 -11.51 -9.31
C TRP A 77 6.32 -10.45 -10.38
N VAL A 78 7.39 -10.10 -11.09
CA VAL A 78 7.43 -9.07 -12.13
C VAL A 78 7.95 -9.69 -13.44
N PRO A 79 7.06 -10.23 -14.30
CA PRO A 79 7.43 -10.68 -15.63
C PRO A 79 7.49 -9.52 -16.63
N ARG A 80 8.47 -9.56 -17.53
CA ARG A 80 8.60 -8.64 -18.66
C ARG A 80 9.14 -9.34 -19.90
N LEU A 81 8.34 -9.38 -20.95
CA LEU A 81 8.71 -9.83 -22.28
C LEU A 81 9.10 -8.63 -23.14
N LEU A 82 10.31 -8.68 -23.68
CA LEU A 82 10.84 -7.74 -24.68
C LEU A 82 10.77 -8.42 -26.04
N VAL A 83 10.16 -7.77 -27.03
CA VAL A 83 10.02 -8.27 -28.40
C VAL A 83 10.49 -7.21 -29.38
N GLU A 84 11.54 -7.51 -30.12
CA GLU A 84 11.96 -6.73 -31.28
C GLU A 84 11.19 -7.21 -32.52
N HIS A 85 10.56 -6.29 -33.24
CA HIS A 85 9.86 -6.59 -34.50
C HIS A 85 10.42 -5.68 -35.61
N ASP A 86 10.07 -5.98 -36.86
CA ASP A 86 10.70 -5.31 -38.04
C ASP A 86 10.48 -3.79 -38.08
N ARG A 87 9.57 -3.27 -37.26
CA ARG A 87 9.20 -1.86 -37.19
C ARG A 87 9.31 -1.29 -35.78
N GLY A 88 10.10 -1.88 -34.89
CA GLY A 88 10.33 -1.33 -33.56
C GLY A 88 10.34 -2.38 -32.46
N ARG A 89 9.83 -2.00 -31.29
CA ARG A 89 9.82 -2.88 -30.11
C ARG A 89 8.48 -2.85 -29.39
N LEU A 90 8.11 -4.03 -28.90
CA LEU A 90 7.00 -4.26 -28.01
C LEU A 90 7.56 -4.73 -26.65
N VAL A 91 7.05 -4.13 -25.58
CA VAL A 91 7.25 -4.59 -24.20
C VAL A 91 5.90 -4.97 -23.64
N VAL A 92 5.77 -6.21 -23.21
CA VAL A 92 4.62 -6.68 -22.43
C VAL A 92 5.13 -7.08 -21.06
N GLY A 93 4.53 -6.55 -20.00
CA GLY A 93 4.93 -6.91 -18.66
C GLY A 93 3.82 -6.70 -17.67
N GLY A 94 4.13 -6.96 -16.42
CA GLY A 94 3.19 -6.78 -15.34
C GLY A 94 3.85 -7.04 -14.01
N ASP A 95 3.03 -7.03 -12.97
CA ASP A 95 3.39 -7.46 -11.64
C ASP A 95 2.16 -8.03 -10.93
N VAL A 96 2.40 -9.05 -10.12
CA VAL A 96 1.45 -9.57 -9.15
C VAL A 96 2.14 -9.61 -7.80
N TYR A 97 1.47 -9.12 -6.77
CA TYR A 97 1.99 -9.20 -5.42
C TYR A 97 0.88 -9.29 -4.39
N THR A 98 1.24 -9.86 -3.25
CA THR A 98 0.46 -9.76 -2.01
C THR A 98 1.31 -9.04 -0.98
N PHE A 99 0.66 -8.22 -0.17
CA PHE A 99 1.24 -7.44 0.91
C PHE A 99 0.39 -7.65 2.14
N HIS A 100 1.04 -8.02 3.24
CA HIS A 100 0.46 -8.10 4.56
C HIS A 100 1.13 -7.08 5.46
N SER A 101 0.35 -6.38 6.28
CA SER A 101 0.86 -5.57 7.38
C SER A 101 0.10 -5.83 8.67
N ASN A 102 0.82 -5.79 9.78
CA ASN A 102 0.26 -5.78 11.13
C ASN A 102 0.87 -4.62 11.90
N HIS A 103 0.01 -3.82 12.52
CA HIS A 103 0.40 -2.68 13.33
C HIS A 103 -0.24 -2.80 14.70
N TRP A 104 0.51 -2.48 15.75
CA TRP A 104 -0.04 -2.44 17.11
C TRP A 104 0.66 -1.44 18.00
N GLY A 105 -0.06 -0.96 19.01
CA GLY A 105 0.46 -0.02 19.99
C GLY A 105 0.55 -0.63 21.39
N ARG A 106 1.61 -0.31 22.13
CA ARG A 106 1.74 -0.60 23.57
C ARG A 106 2.10 0.64 24.37
N VAL A 107 1.63 0.69 25.61
CA VAL A 107 2.12 1.64 26.61
C VAL A 107 3.29 0.99 27.33
N MET A 108 4.45 1.64 27.30
CA MET A 108 5.69 1.13 27.88
C MET A 108 5.87 1.56 29.33
N SER A 109 5.42 2.77 29.67
CA SER A 109 5.41 3.30 31.03
C SER A 109 4.34 4.36 31.18
N VAL A 110 3.84 4.53 32.40
CA VAL A 110 2.96 5.63 32.83
C VAL A 110 3.59 6.25 34.08
N ALA A 111 3.68 7.58 34.14
CA ALA A 111 4.26 8.28 35.27
C ALA A 111 3.52 7.93 36.57
N GLY A 112 4.26 7.58 37.62
CA GLY A 112 3.69 7.20 38.92
C GLY A 112 3.23 5.73 39.04
N TYR A 113 3.36 4.93 37.98
CA TYR A 113 3.01 3.51 37.97
C TYR A 113 4.22 2.61 37.72
N ASP A 114 4.18 1.37 38.21
CA ASP A 114 5.22 0.38 37.93
C ASP A 114 5.05 -0.14 36.49
N PRO A 115 6.07 -0.04 35.60
CA PRO A 115 6.01 -0.60 34.26
C PRO A 115 5.63 -2.09 34.23
N GLY A 116 5.94 -2.86 35.28
CA GLY A 116 5.53 -4.26 35.41
C GLY A 116 4.00 -4.46 35.35
N GLN A 117 3.21 -3.46 35.75
CA GLN A 117 1.74 -3.47 35.65
C GLN A 117 1.24 -3.28 34.20
N LEU A 118 2.13 -2.85 33.30
CA LEU A 118 1.84 -2.49 31.91
C LEU A 118 2.49 -3.44 30.90
N ILE A 119 3.37 -4.35 31.34
CA ILE A 119 4.11 -5.27 30.46
C ILE A 119 3.40 -6.64 30.43
N GLY A 120 2.64 -6.90 29.36
CA GLY A 120 1.97 -8.17 29.08
C GLY A 120 1.56 -8.28 27.60
N PRO A 121 1.50 -9.48 27.01
CA PRO A 121 1.14 -9.64 25.59
C PRO A 121 -0.28 -9.15 25.28
N GLU A 122 -1.16 -9.14 26.28
CA GLU A 122 -2.54 -8.63 26.24
C GLU A 122 -2.63 -7.08 26.22
N HIS A 123 -1.53 -6.35 26.42
CA HIS A 123 -1.56 -4.91 26.70
C HIS A 123 -1.37 -4.06 25.44
N LYS A 124 -2.07 -4.43 24.38
CA LYS A 124 -2.17 -3.61 23.17
C LYS A 124 -3.35 -2.66 23.32
N TYR A 125 -3.11 -1.37 23.11
CA TYR A 125 -4.19 -0.37 23.11
C TYR A 125 -4.88 -0.25 21.73
N HIS A 126 -4.23 -0.75 20.66
CA HIS A 126 -4.83 -1.02 19.35
C HIS A 126 -4.03 -2.10 18.62
N GLU A 127 -4.67 -2.78 17.66
CA GLU A 127 -4.01 -3.65 16.69
C GLU A 127 -4.90 -3.82 15.45
N TYR A 128 -4.31 -3.73 14.26
CA TYR A 128 -5.01 -3.99 13.01
C TYR A 128 -4.07 -4.59 11.96
N THR A 129 -4.68 -5.27 11.00
CA THR A 129 -4.00 -5.72 9.79
C THR A 129 -4.48 -4.95 8.57
N GLY A 130 -3.56 -4.67 7.66
CA GLY A 130 -3.83 -4.11 6.34
C GLY A 130 -3.24 -5.03 5.29
N ASP A 131 -4.10 -5.58 4.44
CA ASP A 131 -3.74 -6.51 3.38
C ASP A 131 -3.97 -5.87 2.01
N LYS A 132 -3.13 -6.21 1.04
CA LYS A 132 -3.28 -5.78 -0.33
C LYS A 132 -2.89 -6.89 -1.29
N ASP A 133 -3.83 -7.24 -2.15
CA ASP A 133 -3.59 -8.08 -3.32
C ASP A 133 -3.66 -7.22 -4.58
N ALA A 134 -2.64 -7.32 -5.42
CA ALA A 134 -2.51 -6.47 -6.58
C ALA A 134 -2.07 -7.27 -7.81
N TYR A 135 -2.68 -6.94 -8.94
CA TYR A 135 -2.21 -7.38 -10.25
C TYR A 135 -2.24 -6.23 -11.23
N ASN A 136 -1.20 -6.14 -12.06
CA ASN A 136 -1.04 -5.12 -13.06
C ASN A 136 -0.43 -5.73 -14.32
N ILE A 137 -0.93 -5.28 -15.46
CA ILE A 137 -0.45 -5.66 -16.78
C ILE A 137 -0.29 -4.41 -17.62
N TYR A 138 0.79 -4.35 -18.37
CA TYR A 138 1.07 -3.27 -19.29
C TYR A 138 1.61 -3.77 -20.62
N LEU A 139 1.33 -2.96 -21.63
CA LEU A 139 1.83 -3.09 -22.99
C LEU A 139 2.37 -1.72 -23.41
N ASN A 140 3.64 -1.68 -23.81
CA ASN A 140 4.28 -0.54 -24.44
C ASN A 140 4.74 -0.95 -25.83
N ASP A 141 4.23 -0.30 -26.88
CA ASP A 141 4.69 -0.50 -28.24
C ASP A 141 5.27 0.81 -28.79
N ARG A 142 6.47 0.71 -29.36
CA ARG A 142 7.09 1.79 -30.13
C ARG A 142 7.19 1.32 -31.57
N TYR A 143 6.37 1.92 -32.42
CA TYR A 143 6.21 1.53 -33.80
C TYR A 143 6.73 2.62 -34.76
N GLN A 144 7.75 2.28 -35.54
CA GLN A 144 8.28 3.06 -36.66
C GLN A 144 7.31 2.96 -37.84
N LEU A 145 6.40 3.93 -37.95
CA LEU A 145 5.43 3.99 -39.05
C LEU A 145 6.11 4.31 -40.40
N SER A 146 7.14 5.16 -40.35
CA SER A 146 8.03 5.49 -41.45
C SER A 146 9.40 5.91 -40.91
N ASP A 147 10.40 6.11 -41.78
CA ASP A 147 11.74 6.57 -41.39
C ASP A 147 11.71 7.88 -40.58
N SER A 148 10.71 8.72 -40.82
CA SER A 148 10.52 10.02 -40.17
C SER A 148 9.46 10.02 -39.07
N PHE A 149 8.67 8.95 -38.89
CA PHE A 149 7.52 8.98 -37.97
C PHE A 149 7.47 7.74 -37.08
N THR A 150 7.40 7.98 -35.78
CA THR A 150 7.29 6.94 -34.75
C THR A 150 6.04 7.17 -33.91
N LEU A 151 5.25 6.12 -33.72
CA LEU A 151 4.14 6.07 -32.79
C LEU A 151 4.56 5.36 -31.50
N MET A 152 3.96 5.77 -30.39
CA MET A 152 4.11 5.15 -29.08
C MET A 152 2.71 4.89 -28.53
N ALA A 153 2.47 3.67 -28.08
CA ALA A 153 1.23 3.27 -27.43
C ALA A 153 1.55 2.57 -26.11
N ASP A 154 0.95 3.06 -25.03
CA ASP A 154 1.07 2.53 -23.68
C ASP A 154 -0.33 2.22 -23.16
N LEU A 155 -0.57 0.95 -22.85
CA LEU A 155 -1.80 0.50 -22.22
C LEU A 155 -1.43 -0.17 -20.92
N GLN A 156 -2.05 0.27 -19.83
CA GLN A 156 -1.87 -0.33 -18.52
C GLN A 156 -3.23 -0.57 -17.88
N PHE A 157 -3.40 -1.76 -17.33
CA PHE A 157 -4.52 -2.10 -16.46
C PHE A 157 -3.97 -2.58 -15.12
N GLN A 158 -4.51 -2.05 -14.04
CA GLN A 158 -4.19 -2.45 -12.67
C GLN A 158 -5.46 -2.68 -11.88
N HIS A 159 -5.47 -3.74 -11.09
CA HIS A 159 -6.47 -4.00 -10.07
C HIS A 159 -5.79 -4.16 -8.72
N LYS A 160 -6.45 -3.64 -7.67
CA LYS A 160 -6.00 -3.77 -6.29
C LYS A 160 -7.18 -3.97 -5.37
N THR A 161 -7.08 -4.97 -4.52
CA THR A 161 -7.97 -5.18 -3.37
C THR A 161 -7.24 -4.76 -2.10
N TYR A 162 -7.91 -4.00 -1.25
CA TYR A 162 -7.42 -3.58 0.06
C TYR A 162 -8.36 -4.16 1.11
N ASP A 163 -7.79 -4.83 2.09
CA ASP A 163 -8.51 -5.27 3.26
C ASP A 163 -7.93 -4.61 4.51
N PHE A 164 -8.81 -4.23 5.42
CA PHE A 164 -8.45 -3.72 6.72
C PHE A 164 -9.24 -4.46 7.78
N MET A 165 -8.57 -4.85 8.86
CA MET A 165 -9.19 -5.59 9.95
C MET A 165 -8.65 -5.14 11.31
N GLN A 166 -9.45 -4.40 12.07
CA GLN A 166 -9.18 -4.08 13.47
C GLN A 166 -9.38 -5.32 14.35
N ARG A 167 -8.39 -5.63 15.20
CA ARG A 167 -8.48 -6.69 16.22
C ARG A 167 -9.23 -6.20 17.45
N GLU A 168 -9.77 -7.14 18.21
CA GLU A 168 -10.50 -6.86 19.43
C GLU A 168 -9.53 -6.66 20.61
N VAL A 169 -9.00 -5.45 20.75
CA VAL A 169 -8.00 -5.08 21.76
C VAL A 169 -8.21 -3.63 22.21
N GLY A 170 -7.80 -3.32 23.45
CA GLY A 170 -8.01 -1.99 24.02
C GLY A 170 -9.48 -1.59 24.01
N ASN A 171 -9.75 -0.43 23.40
CA ASN A 171 -11.10 0.14 23.24
C ASN A 171 -11.88 -0.44 22.05
N PHE A 172 -11.21 -1.10 21.10
CA PHE A 172 -11.86 -1.63 19.90
C PHE A 172 -12.58 -2.94 20.22
N ARG A 173 -13.86 -2.87 20.58
CA ARG A 173 -14.70 -4.04 20.91
C ARG A 173 -16.06 -3.98 20.23
N GLY A 174 -16.62 -5.14 19.88
CA GLY A 174 -17.97 -5.21 19.30
C GLY A 174 -18.12 -4.29 18.07
N LEU A 175 -19.09 -3.37 18.15
CA LEU A 175 -19.42 -2.42 17.08
C LEU A 175 -18.39 -1.29 16.90
N ASP A 176 -17.48 -1.11 17.85
CA ASP A 176 -16.43 -0.07 17.77
C ASP A 176 -15.22 -0.51 16.92
N ARG A 177 -15.29 -1.71 16.32
CA ARG A 177 -14.25 -2.26 15.45
C ARG A 177 -14.47 -1.88 14.00
N HIS A 178 -13.36 -1.65 13.31
CA HIS A 178 -13.33 -1.30 11.90
C HIS A 178 -12.89 -2.47 11.05
N ALA A 179 -13.61 -2.71 9.96
CA ALA A 179 -13.20 -3.64 8.92
C ALA A 179 -13.77 -3.22 7.57
N TYR A 180 -12.97 -3.31 6.51
CA TYR A 180 -13.43 -3.06 5.16
C TYR A 180 -12.65 -3.89 4.14
N SER A 181 -13.26 -4.03 2.97
CA SER A 181 -12.64 -4.55 1.75
C SER A 181 -13.04 -3.64 0.59
N VAL A 182 -12.06 -3.17 -0.19
CA VAL A 182 -12.31 -2.25 -1.31
C VAL A 182 -11.46 -2.60 -2.53
N ASP A 183 -12.09 -2.59 -3.70
CA ASP A 183 -11.46 -2.86 -4.99
C ASP A 183 -11.28 -1.58 -5.79
N TYR A 184 -10.13 -1.48 -6.47
CA TYR A 184 -9.82 -0.41 -7.41
C TYR A 184 -9.35 -0.97 -8.74
N ASP A 185 -10.01 -0.54 -9.82
CA ASP A 185 -9.62 -0.80 -11.20
C ASP A 185 -9.14 0.48 -11.88
N PHE A 186 -7.93 0.44 -12.44
CA PHE A 186 -7.31 1.57 -13.12
C PHE A 186 -6.90 1.18 -14.54
N PHE A 187 -7.47 1.89 -15.52
CA PHE A 187 -7.03 1.82 -16.91
C PHE A 187 -6.33 3.13 -17.30
N ASN A 188 -5.04 3.03 -17.65
CA ASN A 188 -4.15 4.17 -17.90
C ASN A 188 -3.61 4.18 -19.34
N PRO A 189 -4.43 4.48 -20.35
CA PRO A 189 -3.98 4.59 -21.73
C PRO A 189 -3.13 5.85 -21.93
N LYS A 190 -2.02 5.72 -22.66
CA LYS A 190 -1.21 6.83 -23.14
C LYS A 190 -0.79 6.57 -24.58
N GLY A 191 -0.68 7.65 -25.35
CA GLY A 191 -0.23 7.62 -26.72
C GLY A 191 0.69 8.79 -26.98
N GLY A 192 1.64 8.58 -27.89
CA GLY A 192 2.55 9.61 -28.33
C GLY A 192 2.96 9.43 -29.77
N ALA A 193 3.44 10.52 -30.36
CA ALA A 193 4.03 10.51 -31.68
C ALA A 193 5.31 11.33 -31.67
N ARG A 194 6.29 10.88 -32.45
CA ARG A 194 7.50 11.62 -32.79
C ARG A 194 7.61 11.72 -34.30
N TRP A 195 7.83 12.93 -34.80
CA TRP A 195 8.05 13.21 -36.20
C TRP A 195 9.39 13.92 -36.41
N GLN A 196 10.24 13.36 -37.26
CA GLN A 196 11.55 13.88 -37.62
C GLN A 196 11.64 13.96 -39.15
N PRO A 197 11.22 15.09 -39.77
CA PRO A 197 11.14 15.22 -41.23
C PRO A 197 12.49 15.23 -41.95
N GLY A 198 13.59 15.43 -41.23
CA GLY A 198 14.94 15.53 -41.79
C GLY A 198 15.74 16.69 -41.20
N SER A 199 16.73 17.17 -41.97
CA SER A 199 17.50 18.37 -41.61
C SER A 199 16.69 19.63 -41.93
N LEU A 200 16.43 20.46 -40.93
CA LEU A 200 15.84 21.79 -41.06
C LEU A 200 16.87 22.81 -40.57
N PHE A 201 17.07 23.89 -41.32
CA PHE A 201 18.02 24.96 -40.99
C PHE A 201 19.46 24.48 -40.70
N GLY A 202 19.87 23.36 -41.28
CA GLY A 202 21.21 22.77 -41.07
C GLY A 202 21.35 21.88 -39.84
N GLY A 203 20.25 21.57 -39.12
CA GLY A 203 20.23 20.67 -37.97
C GLY A 203 19.09 19.66 -38.03
N GLN A 204 19.17 18.57 -37.26
CA GLN A 204 18.05 17.65 -37.11
C GLN A 204 17.00 18.25 -36.18
N VAL A 205 15.75 18.28 -36.63
CA VAL A 205 14.61 18.73 -35.83
C VAL A 205 13.64 17.57 -35.66
N ALA A 206 13.18 17.35 -34.44
CA ALA A 206 12.15 16.39 -34.10
C ALA A 206 11.02 17.07 -33.32
N PHE A 207 9.79 16.80 -33.73
CA PHE A 207 8.58 17.18 -33.02
C PHE A 207 8.04 15.99 -32.26
N PHE A 208 7.49 16.23 -31.08
CA PHE A 208 6.87 15.20 -30.25
C PHE A 208 5.59 15.72 -29.62
N GLY A 209 4.66 14.81 -29.38
CA GLY A 209 3.44 15.09 -28.65
C GLY A 209 2.92 13.81 -28.01
N SER A 210 2.31 13.92 -26.84
CA SER A 210 1.70 12.81 -26.14
C SER A 210 0.45 13.23 -25.38
N VAL A 211 -0.42 12.26 -25.13
CA VAL A 211 -1.65 12.40 -24.36
C VAL A 211 -1.87 11.10 -23.57
N GLY A 212 -2.47 11.20 -22.40
CA GLY A 212 -2.79 10.01 -21.63
C GLY A 212 -3.58 10.28 -20.36
N ILE A 213 -4.11 9.21 -19.79
CA ILE A 213 -4.84 9.19 -18.53
C ILE A 213 -3.98 8.43 -17.50
N ASN A 214 -3.93 8.94 -16.27
CA ASN A 214 -3.31 8.26 -15.15
C ASN A 214 -4.25 8.33 -13.95
N HIS A 215 -4.34 7.22 -13.23
CA HIS A 215 -4.96 7.17 -11.91
C HIS A 215 -3.88 7.13 -10.83
N ARG A 216 -4.18 7.73 -9.69
CA ARG A 216 -3.37 7.62 -8.47
C ARG A 216 -4.09 6.70 -7.51
N GLU A 217 -3.33 5.83 -6.88
CA GLU A 217 -3.80 5.07 -5.73
C GLU A 217 -4.25 6.01 -4.59
N PRO A 218 -5.33 5.68 -3.87
CA PRO A 218 -5.67 6.40 -2.64
C PRO A 218 -4.60 6.18 -1.57
N THR A 219 -4.38 7.17 -0.71
CA THR A 219 -3.60 6.97 0.53
C THR A 219 -4.47 6.35 1.61
N ASP A 220 -3.87 5.73 2.63
CA ASP A 220 -4.63 5.13 3.74
C ASP A 220 -5.59 6.13 4.40
N ASN A 221 -5.17 7.40 4.56
CA ASN A 221 -6.00 8.48 5.08
C ASN A 221 -7.18 8.86 4.17
N GLU A 222 -7.14 8.51 2.88
CA GLU A 222 -8.25 8.71 1.94
C GLU A 222 -9.23 7.53 1.96
N LEU A 223 -8.83 6.39 2.51
CA LEU A 223 -9.70 5.24 2.77
C LEU A 223 -10.32 5.33 4.16
N PHE A 224 -9.53 5.78 5.13
CA PHE A 224 -9.89 5.71 6.54
C PHE A 224 -9.10 6.74 7.38
N ASP A 225 -9.80 7.59 8.12
CA ASP A 225 -9.23 8.63 8.99
C ASP A 225 -9.16 8.14 10.45
N THR A 226 -8.37 7.10 10.74
CA THR A 226 -8.32 6.50 12.10
C THR A 226 -6.91 6.21 12.63
N TRP A 227 -5.92 6.90 12.08
CA TRP A 227 -4.52 6.58 12.37
C TRP A 227 -3.92 7.49 13.44
N ASP A 228 -4.69 8.47 13.89
CA ASP A 228 -4.20 9.53 14.75
C ASP A 228 -4.12 9.05 16.20
N ASP A 229 -5.17 8.47 16.78
CA ASP A 229 -5.15 7.97 18.16
C ASP A 229 -6.13 6.80 18.42
N ALA A 230 -5.96 6.10 19.54
CA ALA A 230 -6.75 4.91 19.90
C ALA A 230 -8.16 5.21 20.43
N THR A 231 -8.61 6.42 20.16
CA THR A 231 -9.91 7.01 20.42
C THR A 231 -10.78 7.10 19.18
N ASP A 232 -10.24 6.75 18.00
CA ASP A 232 -10.94 6.77 16.71
C ASP A 232 -11.95 5.60 16.58
N LEU A 233 -12.84 5.49 17.57
CA LEU A 233 -13.89 4.48 17.68
C LEU A 233 -15.07 4.86 16.79
N GLY A 234 -15.61 3.89 16.05
CA GLY A 234 -16.83 4.10 15.25
C GLY A 234 -16.73 5.07 14.06
N VAL A 235 -15.52 5.51 13.67
CA VAL A 235 -15.29 6.34 12.48
C VAL A 235 -15.78 5.64 11.22
N HIS A 236 -16.51 6.38 10.38
CA HIS A 236 -17.03 5.87 9.12
C HIS A 236 -15.95 5.89 8.02
N PRO A 237 -15.89 4.86 7.16
CA PRO A 237 -14.96 4.88 6.05
C PRO A 237 -15.24 5.98 5.04
N LEU A 238 -14.18 6.56 4.48
CA LEU A 238 -14.25 7.70 3.54
C LEU A 238 -14.44 7.25 2.08
N PHE A 239 -15.16 6.15 1.87
CA PHE A 239 -15.39 5.63 0.52
C PHE A 239 -16.45 6.44 -0.23
N ASN A 240 -16.16 6.79 -1.49
CA ASN A 240 -17.13 7.46 -2.37
C ASN A 240 -18.35 6.58 -2.70
N ARG A 241 -18.20 5.24 -2.60
CA ARG A 241 -19.28 4.24 -2.76
C ARG A 241 -19.00 3.04 -1.86
N SER A 242 -20.01 2.56 -1.14
CA SER A 242 -19.93 1.35 -0.33
C SER A 242 -21.06 0.38 -0.71
N ARG A 243 -20.81 -0.92 -0.53
CA ARG A 243 -21.82 -1.97 -0.63
C ARG A 243 -21.78 -2.79 0.65
N VAL A 244 -22.91 -2.91 1.32
CA VAL A 244 -23.04 -3.77 2.50
C VAL A 244 -22.95 -5.24 2.04
N VAL A 245 -22.01 -5.97 2.63
CA VAL A 245 -21.90 -7.43 2.50
C VAL A 245 -22.57 -8.03 3.74
N TYR A 246 -23.66 -8.75 3.53
CA TYR A 246 -24.39 -9.42 4.60
C TYR A 246 -23.60 -10.66 5.08
N LYS A 247 -23.74 -10.99 6.37
CA LYS A 247 -23.29 -12.30 6.88
C LYS A 247 -24.05 -13.41 6.13
N ALA A 248 -23.51 -14.64 6.18
CA ALA A 248 -24.11 -15.79 5.49
C ALA A 248 -25.56 -16.10 5.94
N ASP A 249 -25.96 -15.61 7.12
CA ASP A 249 -27.30 -15.68 7.69
C ASP A 249 -28.22 -14.50 7.31
N GLY A 250 -27.74 -13.57 6.48
CA GLY A 250 -28.51 -12.42 6.00
C GLY A 250 -28.58 -11.24 6.96
N THR A 251 -27.90 -11.27 8.11
CA THR A 251 -27.87 -10.10 8.99
C THR A 251 -26.86 -9.07 8.49
N THR A 252 -27.14 -7.81 8.78
CA THR A 252 -26.10 -6.78 8.71
C THR A 252 -24.98 -7.10 9.71
N PRO A 253 -23.74 -6.64 9.46
CA PRO A 253 -22.65 -6.71 10.43
C PRO A 253 -23.07 -6.22 11.81
#